data_AF-A0A545BG40-F1
#
_entry.id   AF-A0A545BG40-F1
#
_cell.length_a   1.000
_cell.length_b   1.000
_cell.length_c   1.000
_cell.angle_alpha   90.00
_cell.angle_beta   90.00
_cell.angle_gamma   90.00
#
_symmetry.space_group_name_H-M   'P 1'
#
loop_
_entity.id
_entity.type
_entity.pdbx_description
1 polymer ?
#
loop_
_entity_poly.entity_id
_entity_poly.type
_entity_poly.pdbx_seq_one_letter_code
_entity_poly.pdbx_strand_id
1 'polypeptide(L)'
;MINDNTERARQTPESDKPRTVDDRLSADLGIDVAAVEAQARLHLDLLRMQRREPGELGYVLIDREFHPRTAVVFASPTEARSALEGHPLIDALCEEDSVDAWVPDPAVLSDLASREVILP
;
A
#
# COMPACT_ATOMS: atom_id res chain seq x y z
N MET A 1 10.42 -19.18 -54.06
CA MET A 1 10.74 -17.74 -54.05
C MET A 1 10.10 -17.16 -52.80
N ILE A 2 10.93 -16.53 -51.98
CA ILE A 2 10.63 -15.87 -50.71
C ILE A 2 10.12 -14.46 -51.04
N ASN A 3 9.10 -13.98 -50.33
CA ASN A 3 8.70 -12.58 -50.13
C ASN A 3 7.85 -12.60 -48.85
N ASP A 4 8.37 -12.50 -47.64
CA ASP A 4 9.12 -11.42 -46.99
C ASP A 4 8.31 -10.12 -46.81
N ASN A 5 7.89 -9.93 -45.55
CA ASN A 5 7.87 -8.68 -44.79
C ASN A 5 7.08 -7.47 -45.32
N THR A 6 5.99 -7.11 -44.65
CA THR A 6 6.04 -6.12 -43.54
C THR A 6 4.63 -5.83 -43.01
N GLU A 7 4.22 -6.56 -41.98
CA GLU A 7 3.23 -6.05 -41.02
C GLU A 7 3.90 -4.93 -40.22
N ARG A 8 3.70 -3.69 -40.64
CA ARG A 8 3.98 -2.55 -39.76
C ARG A 8 2.96 -2.57 -38.64
N ALA A 9 3.33 -3.21 -37.54
CA ALA A 9 2.74 -3.00 -36.23
C ALA A 9 2.64 -1.49 -36.02
N ARG A 10 1.41 -0.97 -36.03
CA ARG A 10 1.12 0.38 -35.60
C ARG A 10 1.46 0.41 -34.11
N GLN A 11 2.59 1.02 -33.79
CA GLN A 11 2.88 1.48 -32.44
C GLN A 11 1.76 2.48 -32.10
N THR A 12 0.78 2.01 -31.35
CA THR A 12 -0.14 2.89 -30.63
C THR A 12 0.74 3.66 -29.64
N PRO A 13 0.78 5.00 -29.67
CA PRO A 13 1.52 5.75 -28.67
C PRO A 13 0.91 5.40 -27.31
N GLU A 14 1.74 4.93 -26.39
CA GLU A 14 1.36 4.77 -24.99
C GLU A 14 0.74 6.09 -24.53
N SER A 15 -0.43 5.96 -23.92
CA SER A 15 -1.27 7.05 -23.44
C SER A 15 -0.44 8.12 -22.74
N ASP A 16 -0.43 9.33 -23.31
CA ASP A 16 0.19 10.54 -22.78
C ASP A 16 -0.61 11.05 -21.56
N LYS A 17 -0.69 10.23 -20.50
CA LYS A 17 -1.19 10.69 -19.20
C LYS A 17 -0.12 11.58 -18.60
N PRO A 18 -0.48 12.78 -18.10
CA PRO A 18 0.47 13.64 -17.41
C PRO A 18 1.14 12.85 -16.29
N ARG A 19 2.47 12.72 -16.33
CA ARG A 19 3.24 12.12 -15.24
C ARG A 19 3.05 12.98 -13.99
N THR A 20 2.75 12.35 -12.87
CA THR A 20 2.66 13.04 -11.58
C THR A 20 4.01 13.64 -11.20
N VAL A 21 4.02 14.55 -10.23
CA VAL A 21 5.28 15.10 -9.70
C VAL A 21 6.17 13.96 -9.18
N ASP A 22 5.57 12.99 -8.50
CA ASP A 22 6.25 11.86 -7.89
C ASP A 22 6.82 10.91 -8.96
N ASP A 23 6.08 10.67 -10.06
CA ASP A 23 6.58 9.87 -11.20
C ASP A 23 7.82 10.51 -11.84
N ARG A 24 7.79 11.83 -11.99
CA ARG A 24 8.91 12.59 -12.56
C ARG A 24 10.11 12.56 -11.63
N LEU A 25 9.88 12.82 -10.35
CA LEU A 25 10.93 12.82 -9.34
C LEU A 25 11.54 11.42 -9.17
N SER A 26 10.71 10.38 -9.23
CA SER A 26 11.17 8.98 -9.21
C SER A 26 12.09 8.67 -10.39
N ALA A 27 11.72 9.12 -11.60
CA ALA A 27 12.56 8.96 -12.79
C ALA A 27 13.88 9.75 -12.69
N ASP A 28 13.85 10.97 -12.15
CA ASP A 28 15.02 11.83 -12.01
C ASP A 28 16.00 11.32 -10.95
N LEU A 29 15.49 10.77 -9.85
CA LEU A 29 16.28 10.29 -8.71
C LEU A 29 16.64 8.79 -8.82
N GLY A 30 15.94 8.04 -9.66
CA GLY A 30 16.10 6.58 -9.77
C GLY A 30 15.63 5.81 -8.54
N ILE A 31 14.67 6.37 -7.78
CA ILE A 31 14.08 5.76 -6.57
C ILE A 31 12.56 5.80 -6.67
N ASP A 32 11.87 4.92 -5.94
CA ASP A 32 10.42 5.00 -5.77
C ASP A 32 10.08 6.04 -4.70
N VAL A 33 9.71 7.24 -5.13
CA VAL A 33 9.40 8.35 -4.23
C VAL A 33 8.17 8.03 -3.38
N ALA A 34 7.15 7.41 -3.97
CA ALA A 34 5.90 7.07 -3.26
C ALA A 34 6.17 6.10 -2.11
N ALA A 35 6.99 5.07 -2.35
CA ALA A 35 7.39 4.13 -1.31
C ALA A 35 8.19 4.82 -0.18
N VAL A 36 9.10 5.74 -0.53
CA VAL A 36 9.88 6.52 0.45
C VAL A 36 8.97 7.42 1.30
N GLU A 37 8.01 8.09 0.68
CA GLU A 37 7.03 8.93 1.38
C GLU A 37 6.14 8.11 2.31
N ALA A 38 5.65 6.95 1.86
CA ALA A 38 4.86 6.04 2.68
C ALA A 38 5.64 5.58 3.92
N GLN A 39 6.91 5.21 3.75
CA GLN A 39 7.78 4.82 4.85
C GLN A 39 8.05 5.98 5.83
N ALA A 40 8.28 7.20 5.32
CA ALA A 40 8.46 8.40 6.14
C ALA A 40 7.20 8.72 6.95
N ARG A 41 6.01 8.64 6.33
CA ARG A 41 4.72 8.85 6.99
C ARG A 41 4.49 7.82 8.10
N LEU A 42 4.73 6.54 7.84
CA LEU A 42 4.63 5.49 8.86
C LEU A 42 5.54 5.79 10.04
N HIS A 43 6.80 6.16 9.78
CA HIS A 43 7.74 6.46 10.86
C HIS A 43 7.27 7.64 11.74
N LEU A 44 6.77 8.71 11.12
CA LEU A 44 6.20 9.85 11.85
C LEU A 44 4.97 9.45 12.68
N ASP A 45 4.12 8.59 12.14
CA ASP A 45 2.93 8.11 12.82
C ASP A 45 3.27 7.26 14.05
N LEU A 46 4.27 6.37 13.93
CA LEU A 46 4.78 5.59 15.06
C LEU A 46 5.38 6.49 16.15
N LEU A 47 6.08 7.57 15.78
CA LEU A 47 6.60 8.54 16.74
C LEU A 47 5.47 9.27 17.50
N ARG A 48 4.36 9.59 16.82
CA ARG A 48 3.16 10.16 17.46
C ARG A 48 2.57 9.18 18.47
N MET A 49 2.37 7.92 18.06
CA MET A 49 1.85 6.87 18.95
C MET A 49 2.73 6.65 20.17
N GLN A 50 4.06 6.68 20.02
CA GLN A 50 5.01 6.62 21.15
C GLN A 50 4.82 7.76 22.16
N ARG A 51 4.44 8.95 21.68
CA ARG A 51 4.11 10.12 22.50
C ARG A 51 2.67 10.12 23.03
N ARG A 52 1.91 9.06 22.74
CA ARG A 52 0.46 8.95 23.03
C ARG A 52 -0.39 9.99 22.33
N GLU A 53 0.12 10.50 21.20
CA GLU A 53 -0.65 11.33 20.27
C GLU A 53 -1.41 10.40 19.30
N PRO A 54 -2.61 10.80 18.83
CA PRO A 54 -3.32 10.03 17.83
C PRO A 54 -2.53 9.99 16.52
N GLY A 55 -2.48 8.79 15.92
CA GLY A 55 -1.99 8.62 14.55
C GLY A 55 -2.94 9.25 13.53
N GLU A 56 -2.39 9.59 12.37
CA GLU A 56 -3.12 10.12 11.21
C GLU A 56 -3.34 9.07 10.13
N LEU A 57 -2.59 7.96 10.18
CA LEU A 57 -2.74 6.84 9.23
C LEU A 57 -3.85 5.88 9.66
N GLY A 58 -4.40 5.17 8.68
CA GLY A 58 -5.34 4.07 8.91
C GLY A 58 -4.62 2.74 8.89
N TYR A 59 -5.13 1.78 9.65
CA TYR A 59 -4.57 0.44 9.72
C TYR A 59 -5.68 -0.59 9.61
N VAL A 60 -5.50 -1.59 8.74
CA VAL A 60 -6.27 -2.83 8.76
C VAL A 60 -5.38 -3.89 9.39
N LEU A 61 -5.79 -4.43 10.54
CA LEU A 61 -5.08 -5.47 11.25
C LEU A 61 -5.67 -6.81 10.85
N ILE A 62 -4.80 -7.73 10.43
CA ILE A 62 -5.20 -9.07 9.97
C ILE A 62 -4.44 -10.10 10.81
N ASP A 63 -5.17 -10.91 11.57
CA ASP A 63 -4.62 -12.10 12.20
C ASP A 63 -4.69 -13.26 11.22
N ARG A 64 -3.58 -13.98 11.10
CA ARG A 64 -3.39 -15.05 10.12
C ARG A 64 -3.07 -16.38 10.80
N GLU A 65 -3.53 -17.49 10.24
CA GLU A 65 -3.38 -18.82 10.86
C GLU A 65 -1.97 -19.37 10.68
N PHE A 66 -1.43 -19.29 9.46
CA PHE A 66 -0.13 -19.88 9.10
C PHE A 66 0.98 -18.83 8.82
N HIS A 67 0.63 -17.55 8.69
CA HIS A 67 1.56 -16.45 8.43
C HIS A 67 1.64 -15.45 9.59
N PRO A 68 2.66 -14.57 9.59
CA PRO A 68 2.71 -13.47 10.54
C PRO A 68 1.44 -12.61 10.51
N ARG A 69 1.02 -12.18 11.69
CA ARG A 69 0.02 -11.13 11.84
C ARG A 69 0.43 -9.91 11.02
N THR A 70 -0.51 -9.34 10.29
CA THR A 70 -0.24 -8.29 9.32
C THR A 70 -0.96 -6.99 9.72
N ALA A 71 -0.35 -5.85 9.39
CA ALA A 71 -0.97 -4.54 9.41
C ALA A 71 -0.82 -3.90 8.03
N VAL A 72 -1.93 -3.62 7.35
CA VAL A 72 -1.95 -2.90 6.08
C VAL A 72 -2.22 -1.43 6.36
N VAL A 73 -1.36 -0.55 5.85
CA VAL A 73 -1.39 0.88 6.15
C VAL A 73 -2.12 1.65 5.03
N PHE A 74 -3.00 2.57 5.42
CA PHE A 74 -3.75 3.45 4.52
C PHE A 74 -3.52 4.91 4.90
N ALA A 75 -3.83 5.85 3.98
CA ALA A 75 -3.52 7.26 4.20
C ALA A 75 -4.36 7.89 5.31
N SER A 76 -5.48 7.27 5.71
CA SER A 76 -6.32 7.71 6.83
C SER A 76 -7.15 6.57 7.45
N PRO A 77 -7.64 6.72 8.71
CA PRO A 77 -8.57 5.77 9.32
C PRO A 77 -9.83 5.52 8.51
N THR A 78 -10.36 6.56 7.86
CA THR A 78 -11.54 6.44 6.98
C THR A 78 -11.24 5.52 5.80
N GLU A 79 -10.08 5.69 5.17
CA GLU A 79 -9.68 4.85 4.05
C GLU A 79 -9.45 3.39 4.46
N ALA A 80 -8.87 3.15 5.63
CA ALA A 80 -8.75 1.78 6.18
C ALA A 80 -10.12 1.12 6.40
N ARG A 81 -11.12 1.87 6.88
CA ARG A 81 -12.50 1.36 7.03
C ARG A 81 -13.12 1.02 5.68
N SER A 82 -13.00 1.92 4.71
CA SER A 82 -13.47 1.65 3.34
C SER A 82 -12.73 0.47 2.70
N ALA A 83 -11.45 0.28 3.02
CA ALA A 83 -10.68 -0.82 2.50
C ALA A 83 -11.11 -2.19 3.05
N LEU A 84 -11.56 -2.24 4.31
CA LEU A 84 -12.13 -3.45 4.89
C LEU A 84 -13.45 -3.89 4.21
N GLU A 85 -14.12 -2.99 3.47
CA GLU A 85 -15.39 -3.27 2.77
C GLU A 85 -15.21 -3.88 1.37
N GLY A 86 -13.98 -4.08 0.88
CA GLY A 86 -13.72 -4.74 -0.41
C GLY A 86 -12.50 -4.24 -1.16
N HIS A 87 -11.39 -4.00 -0.45
CA HIS A 87 -10.12 -3.67 -1.09
C HIS A 87 -9.43 -4.95 -1.58
N PRO A 88 -9.00 -5.02 -2.86
CA PRO A 88 -8.47 -6.26 -3.45
C PRO A 88 -7.31 -6.89 -2.68
N LEU A 89 -6.40 -6.08 -2.13
CA LEU A 89 -5.30 -6.58 -1.29
C LEU A 89 -5.80 -7.20 0.03
N ILE A 90 -6.81 -6.59 0.66
CA ILE A 90 -7.37 -7.10 1.91
C ILE A 90 -8.12 -8.40 1.63
N ASP A 91 -8.95 -8.41 0.58
CA ASP A 91 -9.69 -9.61 0.16
C ASP A 91 -8.74 -10.77 -0.13
N ALA A 92 -7.66 -10.53 -0.88
CA ALA A 92 -6.67 -11.56 -1.18
C ALA A 92 -5.98 -12.11 0.08
N LEU A 93 -5.53 -11.23 0.99
CA LEU A 93 -4.94 -11.65 2.26
C LEU A 93 -5.93 -12.43 3.12
N CYS A 94 -7.22 -12.07 3.05
CA CYS A 94 -8.27 -12.70 3.82
C CYS A 94 -8.63 -14.09 3.29
N GLU A 95 -8.71 -14.27 1.97
CA GLU A 95 -9.00 -15.55 1.32
C GLU A 95 -7.92 -16.60 1.55
N GLU A 96 -6.65 -16.19 1.61
CA GLU A 96 -5.54 -17.11 1.75
C GLU A 96 -5.43 -17.75 3.14
N ASP A 97 -5.58 -16.95 4.20
CA ASP A 97 -5.10 -17.34 5.53
C ASP A 97 -5.63 -16.48 6.70
N SER A 98 -6.71 -15.73 6.55
CA SER A 98 -7.19 -14.89 7.66
C SER A 98 -8.00 -15.66 8.71
N VAL A 99 -7.75 -15.29 9.97
CA VAL A 99 -8.58 -15.66 11.12
C VAL A 99 -9.54 -14.52 11.46
N ASP A 100 -9.04 -13.28 11.47
CA ASP A 100 -9.82 -12.09 11.76
C ASP A 100 -9.20 -10.85 11.09
N ALA A 101 -10.03 -9.88 10.71
CA ALA A 101 -9.61 -8.63 10.09
C ALA A 101 -10.45 -7.45 10.63
N TRP A 102 -9.79 -6.41 11.12
CA TRP A 102 -10.49 -5.26 11.70
C TRP A 102 -9.68 -3.97 11.61
N VAL A 103 -10.36 -2.85 11.80
CA VAL A 103 -9.74 -1.52 11.92
C VAL A 103 -9.80 -1.06 13.38
N PRO A 104 -8.67 -0.76 14.03
CA PRO A 104 -8.65 -0.23 15.39
C PRO A 104 -9.12 1.24 15.42
N ASP A 105 -9.70 1.66 16.54
CA ASP A 105 -10.18 3.05 16.73
C ASP A 105 -9.81 3.58 18.14
N PRO A 106 -8.72 4.35 18.28
CA PRO A 106 -7.60 4.53 17.33
C PRO A 106 -6.60 3.38 17.39
N ALA A 107 -5.73 3.28 16.37
CA ALA A 107 -4.55 2.41 16.44
C ALA A 107 -3.56 2.88 17.52
N VAL A 108 -2.99 1.93 18.27
CA VAL A 108 -1.91 2.18 19.21
C VAL A 108 -0.67 1.35 18.87
N LEU A 109 0.49 1.76 19.39
CA LEU A 109 1.77 1.11 19.08
C LEU A 109 1.77 -0.40 19.41
N SER A 110 1.06 -0.82 20.47
CA SER A 110 0.95 -2.23 20.83
C SER A 110 0.19 -3.06 19.82
N ASP A 111 -0.71 -2.46 19.05
CA ASP A 111 -1.47 -3.17 18.01
C ASP A 111 -0.55 -3.57 16.84
N LEU A 112 0.50 -2.78 16.60
CA LEU A 112 1.48 -2.96 15.53
C LEU A 112 2.72 -3.73 16.00
N ALA A 113 2.98 -3.76 17.31
CA ALA A 113 4.08 -4.53 17.88
C ALA A 113 3.85 -6.02 17.58
N SER A 114 4.77 -6.63 16.82
CA SER A 114 4.70 -8.01 16.31
C SER A 114 3.89 -8.23 15.03
N ARG A 115 3.55 -7.18 14.28
CA ARG A 115 2.94 -7.33 12.95
C ARG A 115 3.95 -7.04 11.84
N GLU A 116 3.84 -7.81 10.77
CA GLU A 116 4.42 -7.43 9.48
C GLU A 116 3.62 -6.26 8.92
N VAL A 117 4.31 -5.20 8.48
CA VAL A 117 3.68 -3.98 7.98
C VAL A 117 3.77 -3.95 6.47
N ILE A 118 2.62 -3.82 5.83
CA ILE A 118 2.50 -3.66 4.37
C ILE A 118 2.18 -2.21 4.07
N LEU A 119 3.05 -1.58 3.27
CA LEU A 119 2.86 -0.26 2.68
C LEU A 119 2.43 -0.48 1.22
N PRO A 120 1.13 -0.30 0.89
CA PRO A 120 0.60 -0.47 -0.46
C PRO A 120 1.03 0.65 -1.42
#